data_AF-A0A067S3A4-F1
#
_entry.id   AF-A0A067S3A4-F1
#
_cell.length_a   1.000
_cell.length_b   1.000
_cell.length_c   1.000
_cell.angle_alpha   90.00
_cell.angle_beta   90.00
_cell.angle_gamma   90.00
#
_symmetry.space_group_name_H-M   'P 1'
#
loop_
_entity.id
_entity.type
_entity.pdbx_description
1 polymer ?
#
loop_
_entity_poly.entity_id
_entity_poly.type
_entity_poly.pdbx_seq_one_letter_code
_entity_poly.pdbx_strand_id
1 'polypeptide(L)'
;MPMPTLDTKQRQEKVEIGRKWIFVRGKGVKSKPVEDLLQEESYIPTPNAFSTRPFQFGFNFFSMFVPDLLHEFEPGVWKAIFTHLMRILYAIGENCIQKLN
;
A
#
# COMPACT_ATOMS: atom_id res chain seq x y z
N MET A 1 5.28 -14.11 -0.04
CA MET A 1 4.19 -13.12 -0.20
C MET A 1 4.11 -12.35 1.10
N PRO A 2 4.30 -11.02 1.12
CA PRO A 2 4.08 -10.26 2.35
C PRO A 2 2.63 -10.51 2.81
N MET A 3 2.43 -10.71 4.11
CA MET A 3 1.09 -10.89 4.65
C MET A 3 0.25 -9.66 4.31
N PRO A 4 -1.01 -9.82 3.87
CA PRO A 4 -1.87 -8.67 3.62
C PRO A 4 -2.03 -7.88 4.92
N THR A 5 -1.70 -6.59 4.87
CA THR A 5 -1.92 -5.67 5.99
C THR A 5 -3.41 -5.68 6.34
N LEU A 6 -3.72 -5.92 7.61
CA LEU A 6 -5.09 -5.97 8.11
C LEU A 6 -5.37 -4.73 8.96
N ASP A 7 -6.49 -4.05 8.71
CA ASP A 7 -6.94 -3.03 9.64
C ASP A 7 -7.50 -3.69 10.91
N THR A 8 -6.98 -3.29 12.06
CA THR A 8 -7.33 -3.87 13.36
C THR A 8 -7.59 -2.76 14.38
N LYS A 9 -8.34 -3.07 15.43
CA LYS A 9 -8.52 -2.15 16.56
C LYS A 9 -7.19 -1.75 17.19
N GLN A 10 -6.28 -2.72 17.36
CA GLN A 10 -4.94 -2.47 17.91
C GLN A 10 -4.15 -1.44 17.09
N ARG A 11 -4.21 -1.52 15.75
CA ARG A 11 -3.61 -0.52 14.87
C ARG A 11 -4.24 0.87 15.10
N GLN A 12 -5.56 0.96 15.10
CA GLN A 12 -6.26 2.24 15.31
C GLN A 12 -5.93 2.85 16.68
N GLU A 13 -5.85 2.02 17.72
CA GLU A 13 -5.45 2.43 19.07
C GLU A 13 -4.01 2.96 19.10
N LYS A 14 -3.05 2.26 18.49
CA LYS A 14 -1.66 2.74 18.37
C LYS A 14 -1.59 4.10 17.69
N VAL A 15 -2.31 4.29 16.58
CA VAL A 15 -2.39 5.58 15.85
C VAL A 15 -2.98 6.68 16.74
N GLU A 16 -4.06 6.41 17.46
CA GLU A 16 -4.69 7.38 18.36
C GLU A 16 -3.81 7.73 19.57
N ILE A 17 -3.09 6.75 20.14
CA ILE A 17 -2.13 6.99 21.22
C ILE A 17 -0.98 7.87 20.72
N GLY A 18 -0.40 7.54 19.55
CA GLY A 18 0.65 8.34 18.93
C GLY A 18 0.20 9.77 18.66
N ARG A 19 -1.03 9.94 18.14
CA ARG A 19 -1.65 11.24 17.92
C ARG A 19 -1.80 12.03 19.23
N LYS A 20 -2.32 11.41 20.29
CA LYS A 20 -2.44 12.07 21.61
C LYS A 20 -1.08 12.47 22.17
N TRP A 21 -0.05 11.64 21.99
CA TRP A 21 1.30 11.97 22.45
C TRP A 21 1.87 13.20 21.75
N ILE A 22 1.66 13.33 20.45
CA ILE A 22 2.15 14.48 19.67
C ILE A 22 1.35 15.74 19.98
N PHE A 23 0.02 15.69 19.79
CA PHE A 23 -0.81 16.90 19.78
C PHE A 23 -1.33 17.33 21.15
N VAL A 24 -1.43 16.40 22.12
CA VAL A 24 -1.94 16.72 23.47
C VAL A 24 -0.80 16.78 24.49
N ARG A 25 0.19 15.89 24.37
CA ARG A 25 1.32 15.81 25.32
C ARG A 25 2.61 16.47 24.81
N GLY A 26 2.61 17.02 23.59
CA GLY A 26 3.75 17.76 23.04
C GLY A 26 5.01 16.90 22.78
N LYS A 27 4.88 15.57 22.67
CA LYS A 27 6.03 14.72 22.33
C LYS A 27 6.48 15.01 20.89
N GLY A 28 7.80 15.04 20.67
CA GLY A 28 8.34 15.12 19.32
C GLY A 28 7.90 13.93 18.45
N VAL A 29 7.61 14.19 17.17
CA VAL A 29 7.18 13.14 16.22
C VAL A 29 8.24 12.05 16.07
N LYS A 30 9.53 12.42 16.13
CA LYS A 30 10.68 11.51 16.11
C LYS A 30 11.21 11.19 17.51
N SER A 31 10.39 11.35 18.53
CA SER A 31 10.80 10.97 19.89
C SER A 31 10.78 9.46 20.01
N LYS A 32 11.77 8.88 20.70
CA LYS A 32 11.87 7.44 20.93
C LYS A 32 10.55 6.77 21.32
N PRO A 33 9.73 7.32 22.25
CA PRO A 33 8.44 6.71 22.55
C PRO A 33 7.49 6.63 21.35
N VAL A 34 7.41 7.69 20.53
CA VAL A 34 6.52 7.72 19.35
C VAL A 34 7.01 6.75 18.28
N GLU A 35 8.33 6.65 18.09
CA GLU A 35 8.95 5.69 17.18
C GLU A 35 8.71 4.24 17.65
N ASP A 36 9.01 3.93 18.92
CA ASP A 36 8.79 2.59 19.50
C ASP A 36 7.32 2.13 19.37
N LEU A 37 6.36 3.07 19.39
CA LEU A 37 4.93 2.76 19.27
C LEU A 37 4.47 2.45 17.84
N LEU A 38 5.05 3.13 16.84
CA LEU A 38 4.50 3.18 15.48
C LEU A 38 5.42 2.56 14.41
N GLN A 39 6.73 2.51 14.65
CA GLN A 39 7.72 2.18 13.63
C GLN A 39 7.74 0.70 13.25
N GLU A 40 7.51 -0.20 14.21
CA GLU A 40 7.53 -1.66 13.98
C GLU A 40 6.61 -2.05 12.81
N GLU A 41 5.42 -1.44 12.74
CA GLU A 41 4.45 -1.68 11.67
C GLU A 41 4.35 -0.52 10.67
N SER A 42 5.32 0.41 10.70
CA SER A 42 5.37 1.58 9.80
C SER A 42 4.08 2.42 9.82
N TYR A 43 3.44 2.53 10.98
CA TYR A 43 2.25 3.36 11.17
C TYR A 43 2.61 4.84 11.23
N ILE A 44 1.64 5.67 10.87
CA ILE A 44 1.73 7.13 10.99
C ILE A 44 0.62 7.62 11.94
N PRO A 45 0.86 8.68 12.73
CA PRO A 45 -0.09 9.22 13.71
C PRO A 45 -1.19 10.07 13.05
N THR A 46 -1.70 9.62 11.91
CA THR A 46 -2.72 10.28 11.09
C THR A 46 -3.98 9.41 11.06
N PRO A 47 -5.14 9.92 11.48
CA PRO A 47 -6.38 9.18 11.40
C PRO A 47 -6.77 8.98 9.93
N ASN A 48 -7.21 7.77 9.58
CA ASN A 48 -7.68 7.44 8.24
C ASN A 48 -9.22 7.28 8.27
N ALA A 49 -9.93 8.06 7.46
CA ALA A 49 -11.39 8.02 7.37
C ALA A 49 -11.92 6.65 6.91
N PHE A 50 -11.19 5.96 6.04
CA PHE A 50 -11.49 4.61 5.56
C PHE A 50 -11.11 3.52 6.56
N SER A 51 -10.19 3.81 7.47
CA SER A 51 -9.93 2.94 8.62
C SER A 51 -10.99 3.12 9.71
N THR A 52 -11.57 4.30 9.88
CA THR A 52 -12.50 4.57 10.99
C THR A 52 -13.96 4.30 10.65
N ARG A 53 -14.46 4.83 9.53
CA ARG A 53 -15.90 4.83 9.21
C ARG A 53 -16.44 3.45 8.81
N PRO A 54 -15.78 2.69 7.91
CA PRO A 54 -16.31 1.41 7.45
C PRO A 54 -15.83 0.22 8.29
N PHE A 55 -14.87 0.42 9.21
CA PHE A 55 -14.32 -0.66 10.04
C PHE A 55 -15.35 -1.37 10.91
N GLN A 56 -16.36 -0.64 11.39
CA GLN A 56 -17.49 -1.22 12.11
C GLN A 56 -18.28 -2.26 11.29
N PHE A 57 -18.17 -2.22 9.95
CA PHE A 57 -18.78 -3.17 9.03
C PHE A 57 -17.82 -4.29 8.62
N GLY A 58 -16.66 -4.43 9.29
CA GLY A 58 -15.66 -5.45 8.97
C GLY A 58 -14.83 -5.14 7.72
N PHE A 59 -14.86 -3.91 7.24
CA PHE A 59 -14.11 -3.51 6.05
C PHE A 59 -12.63 -3.28 6.38
N ASN A 60 -11.74 -4.05 5.73
CA ASN A 60 -10.29 -3.82 5.79
C ASN A 60 -9.88 -2.75 4.77
N PHE A 61 -9.56 -1.52 5.21
CA PHE A 61 -9.22 -0.45 4.27
C PHE A 61 -7.98 -0.71 3.42
N PHE A 62 -7.08 -1.59 3.85
CA PHE A 62 -5.92 -1.96 3.04
C PHE A 62 -6.31 -2.69 1.75
N SER A 63 -7.49 -3.31 1.69
CA SER A 63 -8.00 -3.95 0.46
C SER A 63 -8.31 -2.94 -0.65
N MET A 64 -8.46 -1.66 -0.32
CA MET A 64 -8.61 -0.60 -1.32
C MET A 64 -7.33 -0.40 -2.14
N PHE A 65 -6.16 -0.69 -1.55
CA PHE A 65 -4.88 -0.61 -2.24
C PHE A 65 -4.62 -1.93 -2.96
N VAL A 66 -5.39 -2.16 -4.02
CA VAL A 66 -5.03 -3.19 -5.00
C VAL A 66 -3.66 -2.80 -5.59
N PRO A 67 -2.69 -3.72 -5.69
CA PRO A 67 -1.48 -3.47 -6.44
C PRO A 67 -1.87 -3.20 -7.90
N ASP A 68 -2.06 -1.94 -8.25
CA ASP A 68 -2.29 -1.54 -9.63
C ASP A 68 -0.92 -1.42 -10.29
N LEU A 69 -0.54 -2.49 -10.99
CA LEU A 69 0.71 -2.55 -11.74
C LEU A 69 0.81 -1.36 -12.72
N LEU A 70 -0.32 -0.86 -13.23
CA LEU A 70 -0.38 0.29 -14.14
C LEU A 70 -0.24 1.64 -13.43
N HIS A 71 -0.44 1.69 -12.11
CA HIS A 71 -0.14 2.86 -11.29
C HIS A 71 1.33 2.88 -10.84
N GLU A 72 1.92 1.71 -10.62
CA GLU A 72 3.29 1.57 -10.14
C GLU A 72 4.33 1.69 -11.27
N PHE A 73 3.99 1.27 -12.50
CA PHE A 73 4.82 1.50 -13.68
C PHE A 73 4.48 2.83 -14.35
N GLU A 74 5.50 3.63 -14.66
CA GLU A 74 5.30 4.76 -15.57
C GLU A 74 4.70 4.25 -16.89
N PRO A 75 3.63 4.88 -17.42
CA PRO A 75 2.97 4.42 -18.64
C PRO A 75 3.92 4.26 -19.83
N GLY A 76 4.97 5.08 -19.91
CA GLY A 76 6.02 4.98 -20.92
C GLY A 76 6.90 3.73 -20.78
N VAL A 77 7.25 3.36 -19.55
CA VAL A 77 8.05 2.17 -19.24
C VAL A 77 7.25 0.90 -19.57
N TRP A 78 5.99 0.84 -19.14
CA TRP A 78 5.11 -0.28 -19.48
C TRP A 78 4.97 -0.44 -21.00
N LYS A 79 4.72 0.66 -21.72
CA LYS A 79 4.62 0.64 -23.18
C LYS A 79 5.90 0.16 -23.85
N ALA A 80 7.08 0.57 -23.36
CA ALA A 80 8.36 0.14 -23.90
C ALA A 80 8.59 -1.36 -23.67
N ILE A 81 8.33 -1.86 -22.46
CA ILE A 81 8.46 -3.28 -22.12
C ILE A 81 7.49 -4.12 -22.95
N PHE A 82 6.21 -3.73 -23.01
CA PHE A 82 5.21 -4.43 -23.80
C PHE A 82 5.57 -4.48 -25.28
N THR A 83 6.02 -3.36 -25.84
CA THR A 83 6.50 -3.30 -27.25
C THR A 83 7.71 -4.22 -27.46
N HIS A 84 8.62 -4.29 -26.50
CA HIS A 84 9.79 -5.16 -26.57
C HIS A 84 9.39 -6.63 -26.54
N LEU A 85 8.47 -7.03 -25.65
CA LEU A 85 7.92 -8.39 -25.59
C LEU A 85 7.23 -8.77 -26.91
N MET A 86 6.44 -7.87 -27.49
CA MET A 86 5.80 -8.11 -28.79
C MET A 86 6.82 -8.30 -29.92
N ARG A 87 7.93 -7.56 -29.91
CA ARG A 87 9.01 -7.74 -30.89
C ARG A 87 9.74 -9.07 -30.71
N ILE A 88 9.95 -9.52 -29.47
CA ILE A 88 10.51 -10.84 -29.19
C ILE A 88 9.58 -11.95 -29.71
N LEU A 89 8.29 -11.87 -29.39
CA LEU A 89 7.29 -12.83 -29.88
C LEU A 89 7.19 -12.85 -31.41
N TYR A 90 7.30 -11.68 -32.04
CA TYR A 90 7.36 -11.57 -33.50
C TYR A 90 8.63 -12.24 -34.07
N ALA A 91 9.78 -12.04 -33.43
CA ALA A 91 11.06 -12.56 -33.89
C ALA A 91 11.20 -14.08 -33.74
N ILE A 92 10.55 -14.68 -32.74
CA ILE A 92 10.56 -16.14 -32.52
C ILE A 92 9.78 -16.89 -33.62
N GLY A 93 8.81 -16.24 -34.29
CA GLY A 93 7.93 -16.92 -35.26
C GLY A 93 6.95 -17.89 -34.57
N GLU A 94 6.08 -18.55 -35.34
CA GLU A 94 5.08 -19.55 -34.86
C GLU A 94 3.76 -19.03 -34.23
N ASN A 95 3.17 -17.95 -34.74
CA ASN A 95 1.81 -17.52 -34.33
C ASN A 95 1.66 -17.22 -32.82
N CYS A 96 2.76 -17.06 -32.07
CA CYS A 96 2.77 -16.81 -30.63
C CYS A 96 1.99 -15.54 -30.24
N ILE A 97 1.93 -14.55 -31.14
CA ILE A 97 1.13 -13.34 -30.97
C ILE A 97 -0.37 -13.67 -30.90
N GLN A 98 -0.86 -14.63 -31.67
CA GLN A 98 -2.29 -15.00 -31.71
C GLN A 98 -2.71 -15.83 -30.48
N LYS A 99 -1.77 -16.48 -29.79
CA LYS A 99 -2.01 -17.19 -28.51
C LYS A 99 -2.07 -16.25 -27.29
N LEU A 100 -1.69 -14.98 -27.45
CA LEU A 100 -1.69 -13.99 -26.36
C LEU A 100 -3.08 -13.37 -26.12
N ASN A 101 -4.09 -13.70 -26.95
CA ASN A 101 -5.45 -13.17 -26.88
C ASN A 101 -6.40 -14.12 -26.13
#